data_AF-A0A0H4TWP4-F1
#
_entry.id   AF-A0A0H4TWP4-F1
#
_cell.length_a   1.000
_cell.length_b   1.000
_cell.length_c   1.000
_cell.angle_alpha   90.00
_cell.angle_beta   90.00
_cell.angle_gamma   90.00
#
_symmetry.space_group_name_H-M   'P 1'
#
loop_
_entity.id
_entity.type
_entity.pdbx_description
1 polymer ?
#
loop_
_entity_poly.entity_id
_entity_poly.type
_entity_poly.pdbx_seq_one_letter_code
_entity_poly.pdbx_strand_id
1 'polypeptide(L)'
;MKESVSRAMRMGAQGIKIQCAGRLGGTEIARTEWYREGRVPLHTLRADISYGFAESRTTYGAIGVKAWIFRGEVLTEEEEQQKAALGM
;
A
#
# COMPACT_ATOMS: atom_id res chain seq x y z
N MET A 1 8.55 -2.80 -9.00
CA MET A 1 7.47 -3.18 -8.07
C MET A 1 7.98 -4.10 -6.96
N LYS A 2 8.53 -5.29 -7.28
CA LYS A 2 8.99 -6.26 -6.26
C LYS A 2 10.00 -5.68 -5.26
N GLU A 3 10.99 -4.92 -5.73
CA GLU A 3 11.97 -4.25 -4.85
C GLU A 3 11.30 -3.30 -3.85
N SER A 4 10.40 -2.42 -4.32
CA SER A 4 9.68 -1.47 -3.48
C SER A 4 8.81 -2.16 -2.42
N VAL A 5 8.18 -3.28 -2.81
CA VAL A 5 7.40 -4.12 -1.89
C VAL A 5 8.30 -4.73 -0.82
N SER A 6 9.39 -5.39 -1.21
CA SER A 6 10.34 -5.96 -0.25
C SER A 6 10.96 -4.90 0.66
N ARG A 7 11.24 -3.70 0.15
CA ARG A 7 11.76 -2.58 0.96
C ARG A 7 10.74 -2.10 1.98
N ALA A 8 9.48 -1.93 1.59
CA ALA A 8 8.42 -1.52 2.52
C ALA A 8 8.17 -2.57 3.61
N MET A 9 8.17 -3.86 3.26
CA MET A 9 8.05 -4.96 4.23
C MET A 9 9.22 -4.97 5.21
N ARG A 10 10.46 -4.76 4.73
CA ARG A 10 11.65 -4.64 5.60
C ARG A 10 11.59 -3.44 6.55
N MET A 11 10.91 -2.37 6.15
CA MET A 11 10.71 -1.17 6.98
C MET A 11 9.61 -1.35 8.04
N GLY A 12 9.01 -2.54 8.17
CA GLY A 12 8.01 -2.86 9.19
C GLY A 12 6.57 -2.60 8.76
N ALA A 13 6.30 -2.41 7.47
CA ALA A 13 4.92 -2.39 6.99
C ALA A 13 4.25 -3.76 7.20
N GLN A 14 3.03 -3.77 7.71
CA GLN A 14 2.24 -5.00 7.87
C GLN A 14 1.61 -5.46 6.55
N GLY A 15 1.52 -4.57 5.57
CA GLY A 15 1.23 -4.91 4.19
C GLY A 15 1.38 -3.74 3.25
N ILE A 16 1.53 -4.07 1.97
CA ILE A 16 1.68 -3.10 0.90
C ILE A 16 0.92 -3.59 -0.34
N LYS A 17 0.27 -2.65 -1.02
CA LYS A 17 -0.29 -2.84 -2.36
C LYS A 17 0.29 -1.77 -3.27
N ILE A 18 0.81 -2.17 -4.42
CA ILE A 18 1.24 -1.24 -5.48
C ILE A 18 0.46 -1.58 -6.73
N GLN A 19 -0.07 -0.58 -7.42
CA GLN A 19 -0.75 -0.71 -8.69
C GLN A 19 -0.15 0.28 -9.69
N CYS A 20 0.26 -0.23 -10.84
CA CYS A 20 0.73 0.58 -11.95
C CYS A 20 -0.24 0.43 -13.12
N ALA A 21 -0.72 1.54 -13.67
CA ALA A 21 -1.63 1.57 -14.81
C ALA A 21 -1.06 2.45 -15.92
N GLY A 22 -1.09 1.95 -17.16
CA GLY A 22 -0.65 2.70 -18.34
C GLY A 22 -0.01 1.80 -19.38
N ARG A 23 0.76 2.38 -20.30
CA ARG A 23 1.51 1.66 -21.35
C ARG A 23 2.78 1.03 -20.79
N LEU A 24 2.59 0.00 -19.97
CA LEU A 24 3.68 -0.68 -19.26
C LEU A 24 4.64 -1.33 -20.28
N GLY A 25 5.93 -0.99 -20.17
CA GLY A 25 6.97 -1.48 -21.08
C GLY A 25 6.90 -0.93 -22.52
N GLY A 26 6.17 0.16 -22.77
CA GLY A 26 6.07 0.76 -24.11
C GLY A 26 5.09 0.05 -25.04
N THR A 27 4.29 -0.89 -24.52
CA THR A 27 3.24 -1.57 -25.29
C THR A 27 2.13 -0.60 -25.72
N GLU A 28 1.50 -0.87 -26.88
CA GLU A 28 0.42 -0.02 -27.40
C GLU A 28 -0.83 -0.05 -26.51
N ILE A 29 -1.16 -1.21 -25.95
CA ILE A 29 -2.34 -1.38 -25.10
C ILE A 29 -1.99 -1.11 -23.65
N ALA A 30 -2.74 -0.20 -23.01
CA ALA A 30 -2.57 0.08 -21.61
C ALA A 30 -2.95 -1.14 -20.75
N ARG A 31 -2.12 -1.48 -19.77
CA ARG A 31 -2.36 -2.56 -18.81
C ARG A 31 -2.31 -2.01 -17.40
N THR A 32 -3.05 -2.68 -16.51
CA THR A 32 -3.00 -2.41 -15.08
C THR A 32 -2.45 -3.64 -14.38
N GLU A 33 -1.27 -3.51 -13.80
CA GLU A 33 -0.65 -4.55 -12.99
C GLU A 33 -0.62 -4.12 -11.54
N TRP A 34 -0.81 -5.08 -10.64
CA TRP A 34 -0.75 -4.82 -9.22
C TRP A 34 0.02 -5.93 -8.52
N TYR A 35 0.69 -5.55 -7.43
CA TYR A 35 1.37 -6.45 -6.53
C TYR A 35 0.91 -6.17 -5.12
N ARG A 36 0.64 -7.23 -4.35
CA ARG A 36 0.22 -7.13 -2.95
C ARG A 36 1.00 -8.12 -2.12
N GLU A 37 1.51 -7.66 -0.99
CA GLU A 37 2.19 -8.48 0.01
C GLU A 37 1.69 -8.08 1.41
N GLY A 38 1.48 -9.06 2.29
CA GLY A 38 0.91 -8.83 3.62
C GLY A 38 -0.60 -8.48 3.60
N ARG A 39 -1.06 -7.84 4.68
CA ARG A 39 -2.48 -7.48 4.89
C ARG A 39 -2.74 -6.02 4.49
N VAL A 40 -3.77 -5.76 3.70
CA VAL A 40 -4.20 -4.40 3.34
C VAL A 40 -5.73 -4.33 3.39
N PRO A 41 -6.32 -4.10 4.59
CA PRO A 41 -7.76 -4.12 4.78
C PRO A 41 -8.40 -2.78 4.38
N LEU A 42 -8.76 -2.62 3.11
CA LEU A 42 -9.30 -1.35 2.56
C LEU A 42 -10.70 -0.96 3.08
N HIS A 43 -11.41 -1.89 3.71
CA HIS A 43 -12.78 -1.66 4.23
C HIS A 43 -12.77 -1.30 5.71
N THR A 44 -11.64 -1.49 6.40
CA THR A 44 -11.52 -1.29 7.84
C THR A 44 -11.12 0.15 8.12
N LEU A 45 -12.02 0.98 8.62
CA LEU A 45 -11.75 2.41 8.87
C LEU A 45 -10.67 2.67 9.94
N ARG A 46 -10.52 1.76 10.92
CA ARG A 46 -9.47 1.83 11.94
C ARG A 46 -8.07 1.47 11.44
N ALA A 47 -7.95 0.97 10.21
CA ALA A 47 -6.66 0.61 9.65
C ALA A 47 -5.89 1.87 9.24
N ASP A 48 -4.67 2.03 9.77
CA ASP A 48 -3.75 3.08 9.31
C ASP A 48 -3.18 2.69 7.94
N ILE A 49 -3.79 3.27 6.89
CA ILE A 49 -3.41 3.05 5.51
C ILE A 49 -2.99 4.39 4.88
N SER A 50 -1.70 4.49 4.55
CA SER A 50 -1.18 5.59 3.75
C SER A 50 -1.38 5.30 2.28
N TYR A 51 -2.11 6.17 1.59
CA TYR A 51 -2.26 6.15 0.14
C TYR A 51 -1.36 7.20 -0.52
N GLY A 52 -0.66 6.81 -1.58
CA GLY A 52 0.12 7.72 -2.42
C GLY A 52 -0.17 7.49 -3.90
N PHE A 53 -0.26 8.57 -4.67
CA PHE A 53 -0.36 8.54 -6.12
C PHE A 53 0.76 9.38 -6.72
N ALA A 54 1.43 8.83 -7.73
CA ALA A 54 2.43 9.54 -8.52
C ALA A 54 2.29 9.17 -9.99
N GLU A 55 2.52 10.13 -10.87
CA GLU A 55 2.57 9.90 -12.30
C GLU A 55 4.03 9.87 -12.77
N SER A 56 4.38 8.87 -13.56
CA SER A 56 5.67 8.78 -14.25
C SER A 56 5.48 9.16 -15.71
N ARG A 57 6.22 10.18 -16.16
CA ARG A 57 6.24 10.61 -17.56
C ARG A 57 7.30 9.81 -18.31
N THR A 58 6.85 9.01 -19.27
CA THR A 58 7.71 8.23 -20.15
C THR A 58 7.56 8.72 -21.59
N THR A 59 8.46 8.30 -22.47
CA THR A 59 8.42 8.63 -23.91
C THR A 59 7.10 8.21 -24.57
N TYR A 60 6.47 7.15 -24.08
CA TYR A 60 5.24 6.58 -24.65
C TYR A 60 3.96 7.09 -23.99
N GLY A 61 4.09 8.02 -23.03
CA GLY A 61 2.97 8.61 -22.30
C GLY A 61 3.15 8.54 -20.78
N ALA A 62 2.05 8.70 -20.05
CA ALA A 62 2.04 8.70 -18.60
C ALA A 62 1.72 7.30 -18.04
N ILE A 63 2.41 6.93 -16.95
CA ILE A 63 2.13 5.74 -16.15
C ILE A 63 1.72 6.20 -14.75
N GLY A 64 0.50 5.85 -14.34
CA GLY A 64 0.02 6.11 -12.99
C GLY A 64 0.48 5.04 -12.02
N VAL A 65 1.10 5.44 -10.91
CA VAL A 65 1.55 4.55 -9.83
C VAL A 65 0.75 4.89 -8.56
N LYS A 66 0.01 3.91 -8.06
CA LYS A 66 -0.77 3.99 -6.83
C LYS A 66 -0.16 3.05 -5.79
N ALA A 67 0.10 3.52 -4.59
CA ALA A 67 0.63 2.73 -3.49
C ALA A 67 -0.25 2.87 -2.24
N TRP A 68 -0.48 1.74 -1.56
CA TRP A 68 -1.11 1.67 -0.25
C TRP A 68 -0.15 0.97 0.70
N ILE A 69 0.13 1.59 1.84
CA ILE A 69 0.99 1.03 2.88
C ILE A 69 0.16 0.91 4.16
N PHE A 70 0.02 -0.31 4.67
CA PHE A 70 -0.65 -0.60 5.93
C PHE A 70 0.39 -0.71 7.05
N ARG A 71 0.29 0.16 8.06
CA ARG A 71 1.21 0.21 9.20
C ARG A 71 0.68 -0.47 10.46
N GLY A 72 -0.63 -0.70 10.54
CA GLY A 72 -1.29 -1.31 11.69
C GLY A 72 -2.68 -0.74 11.89
N GLU A 73 -3.33 -1.12 12.98
CA GLU A 73 -4.60 -0.49 13.39
C GLU A 73 -4.30 0.62 14.39
N VAL A 74 -4.94 1.77 14.24
CA VAL A 74 -4.91 2.82 15.27
C VAL A 74 -5.93 2.44 16.33
N LEU A 75 -5.46 2.04 17.50
CA LEU A 75 -6.31 1.86 18.67
C LEU A 75 -6.44 3.22 19.36
N THR A 76 -7.63 3.55 19.84
CA THR A 76 -7.81 4.74 20.69
C THR A 76 -7.12 4.53 22.04
N GLU A 77 -6.69 5.61 22.70
CA GLU A 77 -6.01 5.54 24.01
C GLU A 77 -6.87 4.78 25.06
N GLU A 78 -8.20 4.88 24.95
CA GLU A 78 -9.17 4.15 25.77
C GLU A 78 -9.13 2.63 25.49
N GLU A 79 -9.01 2.22 24.23
CA GLU A 79 -8.91 0.80 23.83
C GLU A 79 -7.52 0.21 24.17
N GLU A 80 -6.45 1.01 24.12
CA GLU A 80 -5.12 0.59 24.58
C GLU A 80 -5.07 0.40 26.09
N GLN A 81 -5.66 1.32 26.87
CA GLN A 81 -5.79 1.18 28.32
C GLN A 81 -6.64 -0.03 28.72
N GLN A 82 -7.71 -0.30 27.97
CA GLN A 82 -8.60 -1.42 28.25
C GLN A 82 -7.96 -2.77 27.88
N LYS A 83 -7.13 -2.83 26.82
CA LYS A 83 -6.29 -4.01 26.54
C LYS A 83 -5.22 -4.25 27.61
N ALA A 84 -4.52 -3.19 28.02
CA ALA A 84 -3.51 -3.28 29.07
C ALA A 84 -4.12 -3.73 30.41
N ALA A 85 -5.34 -3.29 30.74
CA ALA A 85 -6.09 -3.72 31.92
C ALA A 85 -6.58 -5.19 31.82
N LEU A 86 -6.81 -5.71 30.61
CA LEU A 86 -7.20 -7.11 30.38
C LEU A 86 -6.01 -8.09 30.35
N GLY A 87 -4.76 -7.61 30.44
CA GLY A 87 -3.57 -8.47 30.51
C GLY A 87 -3.31 -9.30 29.26
N MET A 88 -3.71 -8.80 28.07
CA MET A 88 -3.41 -9.37 26.75
C MET A 88 -2.47 -8.48 25.95
#